data_AF-A0A2W4MEE3-F1
#
_entry.id   AF-A0A2W4MEE3-F1
#
_cell.length_a   1.000
_cell.length_b   1.000
_cell.length_c   1.000
_cell.angle_alpha   90.00
_cell.angle_beta   90.00
_cell.angle_gamma   90.00
#
_symmetry.space_group_name_H-M   'P 1'
#
loop_
_entity.id
_entity.type
_entity.pdbx_description
1 polymer ?
#
loop_
_entity_poly.entity_id
_entity_poly.type
_entity_poly.pdbx_seq_one_letter_code
_entity_poly.pdbx_strand_id
1 'polypeptide(L)'
;MGRTPAATAALLSSIVPGWGHAFTRRNRSAIAWFAFDGLLLAGGLAAWIWFRNDLLQAVVRPGAIVWILALNAVLLIMRAWSVVSAYRAGTPATGAGAAISLLLAAILLVGPHALAGYVAWAGNDLLTSVFDPEPPVAAPTTTTTASPGGPVVPGPTATTLPPTTTTTAPPRIWDGLERLNIALLGLARAPVSFTNSNPPQNTHSLD
;
A
#
# COMPACT_ATOMS: atom_id res chain seq x y z
N MET A 1 48.04 -4.37 17.86
CA MET A 1 46.64 -3.88 17.86
C MET A 1 46.04 -4.16 16.49
N GLY A 2 45.12 -5.12 16.38
CA GLY A 2 44.54 -5.56 15.10
C GLY A 2 43.58 -4.52 14.54
N ARG A 3 43.81 -4.07 13.30
CA ARG A 3 42.86 -3.23 12.57
C ARG A 3 41.67 -4.10 12.19
N THR A 4 40.50 -3.79 12.74
CA THR A 4 39.26 -4.47 12.36
C THR A 4 38.83 -4.02 10.96
N PRO A 5 38.44 -4.96 10.07
CA PRO A 5 38.04 -4.63 8.71
C PRO A 5 36.72 -3.84 8.69
N ALA A 6 36.61 -2.81 7.84
CA ALA A 6 35.40 -1.97 7.76
C ALA A 6 34.14 -2.74 7.37
N ALA A 7 34.28 -3.88 6.68
CA ALA A 7 33.17 -4.73 6.31
C ALA A 7 32.41 -5.25 7.54
N THR A 8 33.12 -5.68 8.58
CA THR A 8 32.50 -6.15 9.84
C THR A 8 31.87 -5.00 10.61
N ALA A 9 32.47 -3.81 10.58
CA ALA A 9 31.88 -2.62 11.19
C ALA A 9 30.59 -2.19 10.48
N ALA A 10 30.52 -2.30 9.15
CA ALA A 10 29.33 -2.03 8.36
C ALA A 10 28.21 -3.06 8.65
N LEU A 11 28.55 -4.34 8.75
CA LEU A 11 27.62 -5.43 9.07
C LEU A 11 27.01 -5.27 10.48
N LEU A 12 27.84 -4.92 11.47
CA LEU A 12 27.36 -4.64 12.83
C LEU A 12 26.45 -3.41 12.87
N SER A 13 26.75 -2.38 12.07
CA SER A 13 25.92 -1.19 11.98
C SER A 13 24.62 -1.38 11.18
N SER A 14 24.50 -2.44 10.38
CA SER A 14 23.26 -2.75 9.64
C SER A 14 22.25 -3.50 10.51
N ILE A 15 22.71 -4.32 11.45
CA ILE A 15 21.85 -5.01 12.43
C ILE A 15 21.37 -4.02 13.48
N VAL A 16 22.30 -3.22 14.02
CA VAL A 16 22.01 -2.24 15.06
C VAL A 16 22.65 -0.90 14.67
N PRO A 17 21.86 0.11 14.29
CA PRO A 17 22.38 1.44 13.94
C PRO A 17 23.28 1.97 15.07
N GLY A 18 24.55 2.25 14.79
CA GLY A 18 25.50 2.79 15.78
C GLY A 18 26.45 1.78 16.44
N TRP A 19 26.22 0.46 16.32
CA TRP A 19 27.14 -0.55 16.86
C TRP A 19 28.52 -0.53 16.18
N GLY A 20 28.58 -0.15 14.89
CA GLY A 20 29.85 0.05 14.18
C GLY A 20 30.71 1.17 14.79
N HIS A 21 30.09 2.24 15.31
CA HIS A 21 30.82 3.34 15.93
C HIS A 21 31.33 3.02 17.34
N ALA A 22 30.57 2.23 18.11
CA ALA A 22 31.02 1.69 19.41
C ALA A 22 32.30 0.85 19.25
N PHE A 23 32.43 0.11 18.15
CA PHE A 23 33.64 -0.67 17.84
C PHE A 23 34.86 0.20 17.46
N THR A 24 34.64 1.43 16.99
CA THR A 24 35.71 2.37 16.61
C THR A 24 36.11 3.37 17.70
N ARG A 25 35.62 3.21 18.95
CA ARG A 25 35.87 4.12 20.11
C ARG A 25 35.46 5.59 19.92
N ARG A 26 34.69 5.94 18.88
CA ARG A 26 34.05 7.27 18.73
C ARG A 26 32.64 7.25 19.34
N ASN A 27 32.58 7.21 20.67
CA ASN A 27 31.33 6.97 21.41
C ASN A 27 30.32 8.11 21.32
N ARG A 28 30.75 9.36 21.11
CA ARG A 28 29.84 10.52 21.15
C ARG A 28 28.85 10.54 19.99
N SER A 29 29.28 10.21 18.77
CA SER A 29 28.38 10.14 17.62
C SER A 29 27.49 8.90 17.67
N ALA A 30 28.01 7.77 18.15
CA ALA A 30 27.22 6.54 18.31
C ALA A 30 26.00 6.76 19.22
N ILE A 31 26.22 7.40 20.39
CA ILE A 31 25.16 7.65 21.37
C ILE A 31 24.08 8.58 20.79
N ALA A 32 24.45 9.61 20.02
CA ALA A 32 23.48 10.52 19.42
C ALA A 32 22.53 9.79 18.44
N TRP A 33 23.06 8.89 17.62
CA TRP A 33 22.25 8.10 16.68
C TRP A 33 21.37 7.07 17.39
N PHE A 34 21.90 6.39 18.43
CA PHE A 34 21.11 5.49 19.27
C PHE A 34 19.98 6.20 20.01
N ALA A 35 20.27 7.38 20.57
CA ALA A 35 19.28 8.17 21.27
C ALA A 35 18.19 8.66 20.31
N PHE A 36 18.56 9.03 19.08
CA PHE A 36 17.60 9.42 18.05
C PHE A 36 16.68 8.26 17.65
N ASP A 37 17.24 7.11 17.28
CA ASP A 37 16.43 5.92 16.92
C ASP A 37 15.58 5.44 18.09
N GLY A 38 16.15 5.43 19.31
CA GLY A 38 15.44 5.08 20.53
C GLY A 38 14.28 6.04 20.80
N LEU A 39 14.48 7.34 20.63
CA LEU A 39 13.43 8.36 20.77
C LEU A 39 12.34 8.20 19.70
N LEU A 40 12.73 7.87 18.46
CA LEU A 40 11.79 7.70 17.35
C LEU A 40 10.93 6.44 17.56
N LEU A 41 11.53 5.34 18.02
CA LEU A 41 10.81 4.12 18.41
C LEU A 41 9.91 4.36 19.63
N ALA A 42 10.43 5.01 20.68
CA ALA A 42 9.66 5.31 21.89
C ALA A 42 8.50 6.25 21.58
N GLY A 43 8.71 7.27 20.75
CA GLY A 43 7.69 8.20 20.30
C GLY A 43 6.62 7.50 19.44
N GLY A 44 7.03 6.64 18.51
CA GLY A 44 6.10 5.84 17.71
C GLY A 44 5.27 4.87 18.55
N LEU A 45 5.90 4.19 19.52
CA LEU A 45 5.22 3.28 20.43
C LEU A 45 4.28 4.01 21.39
N ALA A 46 4.70 5.15 21.92
CA ALA A 46 3.84 6.00 22.75
C ALA A 46 2.64 6.51 21.95
N ALA A 47 2.85 7.01 20.73
CA ALA A 47 1.77 7.42 19.85
C ALA A 47 0.79 6.26 19.58
N TRP A 48 1.30 5.06 19.32
CA TRP A 48 0.48 3.86 19.11
C TRP A 48 -0.39 3.50 20.33
N ILE A 49 0.19 3.52 21.54
CA ILE A 49 -0.52 3.16 22.77
C ILE A 49 -1.62 4.20 23.07
N TRP A 50 -1.34 5.49 22.86
CA TRP A 50 -2.23 6.58 23.27
C TRP A 50 -3.30 6.90 22.21
N PHE A 51 -2.96 6.81 20.93
CA PHE A 51 -3.83 7.22 19.82
C PHE A 51 -4.26 6.04 18.95
N ARG A 52 -4.34 4.83 19.50
CA ARG A 52 -4.60 3.61 18.72
C ARG A 52 -5.81 3.74 17.78
N ASN A 53 -6.94 4.24 18.29
CA ASN A 53 -8.17 4.35 17.50
C ASN A 53 -8.08 5.47 16.44
N ASP A 54 -7.52 6.62 16.81
CA ASP A 54 -7.34 7.74 15.88
C ASP A 54 -6.31 7.42 14.79
N LEU A 55 -5.25 6.68 15.13
CA LEU A 55 -4.26 6.17 14.18
C LEU A 55 -4.86 5.16 13.23
N LEU A 56 -5.68 4.23 13.72
CA LEU A 56 -6.38 3.29 12.84
C LEU A 56 -7.32 4.03 11.89
N GLN A 57 -8.05 5.03 12.38
CA GLN A 57 -8.93 5.84 11.54
C GLN A 57 -8.16 6.72 10.55
N ALA A 58 -7.01 7.26 10.98
CA ALA A 58 -6.12 8.04 10.14
C ALA A 58 -5.49 7.17 9.04
N VAL A 59 -5.00 5.97 9.36
CA VAL A 59 -4.39 5.02 8.41
C VAL A 59 -5.35 4.64 7.28
N VAL A 60 -6.66 4.62 7.54
CA VAL A 60 -7.69 4.34 6.51
C VAL A 60 -7.97 5.55 5.62
N ARG A 61 -7.57 6.77 6.01
CA ARG A 61 -7.73 7.95 5.15
C ARG A 61 -6.69 7.90 4.01
N PRO A 62 -7.09 8.09 2.74
CA PRO A 62 -6.17 8.07 1.59
C PRO A 62 -4.98 9.02 1.77
N GLY A 63 -5.21 10.21 2.34
CA GLY A 63 -4.16 11.20 2.58
C GLY A 63 -3.09 10.75 3.57
N ALA A 64 -3.41 9.88 4.54
CA ALA A 64 -2.44 9.41 5.52
C ALA A 64 -1.43 8.43 4.92
N ILE A 65 -1.83 7.63 3.93
CA ILE A 65 -0.93 6.68 3.27
C ILE A 65 0.22 7.43 2.59
N VAL A 66 -0.05 8.56 1.94
CA VAL A 66 0.99 9.41 1.33
C VAL A 66 1.98 9.91 2.39
N TRP A 67 1.48 10.36 3.55
CA TRP A 67 2.34 10.81 4.66
C TRP A 67 3.16 9.67 5.26
N ILE A 68 2.60 8.48 5.42
CA ILE A 68 3.31 7.29 5.88
C ILE A 68 4.42 6.91 4.88
N LEU A 69 4.13 6.96 3.58
CA LEU A 69 5.11 6.69 2.53
C LEU A 69 6.24 7.72 2.53
N ALA A 70 5.90 9.00 2.67
CA ALA A 70 6.88 10.09 2.78
C ALA A 70 7.76 9.92 4.03
N LEU A 71 7.16 9.62 5.19
CA LEU A 71 7.90 9.36 6.42
C LEU A 71 8.83 8.15 6.28
N ASN A 72 8.35 7.07 5.67
CA ASN A 72 9.14 5.87 5.38
C ASN A 72 10.35 6.21 4.48
N ALA A 73 10.15 7.02 3.43
CA ALA A 73 11.23 7.48 2.55
C ALA A 73 12.25 8.35 3.29
N VAL A 74 11.80 9.26 4.15
CA VAL A 74 12.69 10.09 4.99
C VAL A 74 13.53 9.21 5.91
N LEU A 75 12.93 8.22 6.58
CA LEU A 75 13.64 7.26 7.42
C LEU A 75 14.68 6.47 6.62
N LEU A 76 14.32 6.00 5.42
CA LEU A 76 15.25 5.30 4.53
C LEU A 76 16.46 6.18 4.15
N ILE A 77 16.24 7.45 3.79
CA ILE A 77 17.31 8.39 3.43
C ILE A 77 18.23 8.63 4.62
N MET A 78 17.66 8.92 5.80
CA MET A 78 18.43 9.10 7.04
C MET A 78 19.26 7.87 7.36
N ARG A 79 18.68 6.67 7.21
CA ARG A 79 19.35 5.41 7.50
C ARG A 79 20.47 5.12 6.49
N ALA A 80 20.25 5.41 5.21
CA ALA A 80 21.28 5.32 4.17
C ALA A 80 22.45 6.29 4.47
N TRP A 81 22.16 7.52 4.91
CA TRP A 81 23.17 8.49 5.30
C TRP A 81 24.05 7.98 6.45
N SER A 82 23.43 7.38 7.48
CA SER A 82 24.15 6.77 8.59
C SER A 82 25.09 5.65 8.12
N VAL A 83 24.61 4.73 7.27
CA VAL A 83 25.43 3.64 6.71
C VAL A 83 26.60 4.18 5.89
N VAL A 84 26.37 5.18 5.04
CA VAL A 84 27.43 5.82 4.24
C VAL A 84 28.46 6.50 5.15
N SER A 85 28.01 7.18 6.21
CA SER A 85 28.92 7.83 7.16
C SER A 85 29.81 6.82 7.91
N ALA A 86 29.25 5.68 8.30
CA ALA A 86 30.00 4.59 8.94
C ALA A 86 30.99 3.94 7.97
N TYR A 87 30.58 3.71 6.71
CA TYR A 87 31.45 3.17 5.67
C TYR A 87 32.65 4.08 5.41
N ARG A 88 32.43 5.40 5.29
CA ARG A 88 33.50 6.39 5.07
C ARG A 88 34.45 6.53 6.26
N ALA A 89 34.02 6.17 7.48
CA ALA A 89 34.86 6.18 8.67
C ALA A 89 35.76 4.93 8.81
N GLY A 90 35.45 3.86 8.08
CA GLY A 90 36.21 2.61 8.10
C GLY A 90 37.39 2.59 7.12
N THR A 91 38.30 1.62 7.30
CA THR A 91 39.36 1.33 6.32
C THR A 91 38.80 0.51 5.15
N PRO A 92 39.08 0.87 3.88
CA PRO A 92 38.49 0.17 2.73
C PRO A 92 38.82 -1.32 2.78
N ALA A 93 37.78 -2.16 2.78
CA ALA A 93 37.90 -3.61 2.75
C ALA A 93 37.71 -4.09 1.31
N THR A 94 38.66 -4.88 0.82
CA THR A 94 38.63 -5.48 -0.54
C THR A 94 38.38 -6.98 -0.46
N GLY A 95 37.67 -7.53 -1.45
CA GLY A 95 37.43 -8.97 -1.58
C GLY A 95 35.96 -9.38 -1.37
N ALA A 96 35.69 -10.67 -1.62
CA ALA A 96 34.33 -11.22 -1.64
C ALA A 96 33.56 -11.01 -0.32
N GLY A 97 34.23 -11.14 0.83
CA GLY A 97 33.61 -10.93 2.14
C GLY A 97 33.11 -9.50 2.35
N ALA A 98 33.82 -8.50 1.82
CA ALA A 98 33.38 -7.11 1.88
C ALA A 98 32.14 -6.86 1.01
N ALA A 99 32.11 -7.45 -0.19
CA ALA A 99 30.96 -7.37 -1.09
C ALA A 99 29.71 -8.02 -0.49
N ILE A 100 29.84 -9.22 0.11
CA ILE A 100 28.73 -9.92 0.78
C ILE A 100 28.19 -9.09 1.95
N SER A 101 29.08 -8.50 2.76
CA SER A 101 28.70 -7.66 3.91
C SER A 101 27.93 -6.42 3.47
N LEU A 102 28.37 -5.77 2.39
CA LEU A 102 27.68 -4.62 1.80
C LEU A 102 26.31 -5.00 1.23
N LEU A 103 26.22 -6.15 0.55
CA LEU A 103 24.96 -6.65 0.01
C LEU A 103 23.96 -6.95 1.13
N LEU A 104 24.38 -7.64 2.19
CA LEU A 104 23.54 -7.90 3.37
C LEU A 104 23.08 -6.60 4.04
N ALA A 105 23.98 -5.64 4.21
CA ALA A 105 23.64 -4.33 4.76
C ALA A 105 22.61 -3.60 3.89
N ALA A 106 22.75 -3.66 2.56
CA ALA A 106 21.79 -3.08 1.62
C ALA A 106 20.42 -3.78 1.69
N ILE A 107 20.38 -5.11 1.78
CA ILE A 107 19.11 -5.87 1.93
C ILE A 107 18.42 -5.52 3.25
N LEU A 108 19.15 -5.51 4.36
CA LEU A 108 18.61 -5.15 5.68
C LEU A 108 18.18 -3.68 5.78
N LEU A 109 18.81 -2.81 4.99
CA LEU A 109 18.45 -1.41 4.88
C LEU A 109 17.17 -1.25 4.04
N VAL A 110 17.18 -1.70 2.80
CA VAL A 110 16.12 -1.43 1.82
C VAL A 110 14.92 -2.34 2.01
N GLY A 111 15.13 -3.60 2.40
CA GLY A 111 14.10 -4.64 2.45
C GLY A 111 12.87 -4.27 3.28
N PRO A 112 13.02 -3.88 4.56
CA PRO A 112 11.89 -3.49 5.40
C PRO A 112 11.12 -2.28 4.85
N HIS A 113 11.82 -1.28 4.31
CA HIS A 113 11.21 -0.07 3.76
C HIS A 113 10.50 -0.33 2.43
N ALA A 114 11.08 -1.17 1.57
CA ALA A 114 10.47 -1.62 0.32
C ALA A 114 9.21 -2.45 0.57
N LEU A 115 9.25 -3.37 1.54
CA LEU A 115 8.08 -4.15 1.95
C LEU A 115 6.96 -3.23 2.49
N ALA A 116 7.30 -2.31 3.39
CA ALA A 116 6.33 -1.35 3.93
C ALA A 116 5.73 -0.45 2.82
N GLY A 117 6.57 0.03 1.89
CA GLY A 117 6.13 0.80 0.74
C GLY A 117 5.20 0.02 -0.18
N TYR A 118 5.52 -1.25 -0.45
CA TYR A 118 4.68 -2.14 -1.25
C TYR A 118 3.30 -2.36 -0.60
N VAL A 119 3.25 -2.65 0.71
CA VAL A 119 2.00 -2.82 1.45
C VAL A 119 1.16 -1.54 1.43
N ALA A 120 1.79 -0.38 1.64
CA ALA A 120 1.12 0.91 1.59
C ALA A 120 0.56 1.22 0.20
N TRP A 121 1.33 0.95 -0.85
CA TRP A 121 0.91 1.15 -2.24
C TRP A 121 -0.27 0.22 -2.62
N ALA A 122 -0.19 -1.07 -2.29
CA ALA A 122 -1.28 -2.01 -2.52
C ALA A 122 -2.56 -1.63 -1.75
N GLY A 123 -2.42 -1.13 -0.53
CA GLY A 123 -3.54 -0.61 0.26
C GLY A 123 -4.18 0.62 -0.40
N ASN A 124 -3.38 1.54 -0.95
CA ASN A 124 -3.90 2.70 -1.67
C ASN A 124 -4.69 2.29 -2.91
N ASP A 125 -4.16 1.37 -3.72
CA ASP A 125 -4.82 0.89 -4.93
C ASP A 125 -6.20 0.27 -4.64
N LEU A 126 -6.28 -0.51 -3.55
CA LEU A 126 -7.54 -1.07 -3.06
C LEU A 126 -8.53 0.01 -2.62
N LEU A 127 -8.07 1.02 -1.87
CA LEU A 127 -8.93 2.12 -1.43
C LEU A 127 -9.42 2.95 -2.61
N THR A 128 -8.55 3.30 -3.55
CA THR A 128 -8.95 4.09 -4.71
C THR A 128 -9.86 3.30 -5.64
N SER A 129 -9.63 2.01 -5.83
CA SER A 129 -10.48 1.18 -6.69
C SER A 129 -11.90 0.95 -6.12
N VAL A 130 -12.03 0.77 -4.80
CA VAL A 130 -13.34 0.49 -4.17
C VAL A 130 -14.14 1.77 -3.91
N PHE A 131 -13.46 2.88 -3.65
CA PHE A 131 -14.10 4.16 -3.35
C PHE A 131 -14.05 5.16 -4.49
N ASP A 132 -13.52 4.79 -5.66
CA ASP A 132 -13.64 5.64 -6.84
C ASP A 132 -15.13 5.82 -7.14
N PRO A 133 -15.61 7.08 -7.22
CA PRO A 133 -17.00 7.33 -7.53
C PRO A 133 -17.27 6.77 -8.92
N GLU A 134 -18.09 5.72 -8.98
CA GLU A 134 -18.55 5.20 -10.27
C GLU A 134 -19.16 6.36 -11.05
N PRO A 135 -18.79 6.55 -12.34
CA PRO A 135 -19.36 7.63 -13.13
C PRO A 135 -20.88 7.56 -13.01
N PRO A 136 -21.56 8.72 -12.83
CA PRO A 136 -22.98 8.73 -12.53
C PRO A 136 -23.70 7.88 -13.56
N VAL A 137 -24.27 6.76 -13.11
CA VAL A 137 -25.16 5.94 -13.93
C VAL A 137 -26.19 6.90 -14.49
N ALA A 138 -26.30 6.93 -15.83
CA ALA A 138 -27.10 7.91 -16.54
C ALA A 138 -28.40 8.17 -15.78
N ALA A 139 -28.58 9.41 -15.31
CA ALA A 139 -29.78 9.82 -14.61
C ALA A 139 -31.00 9.40 -15.44
N PRO A 140 -32.13 9.00 -14.80
CA PRO A 140 -33.28 8.52 -15.53
C PRO A 140 -33.65 9.49 -16.66
N THR A 141 -33.57 9.01 -17.89
CA THR A 141 -34.01 9.77 -19.05
C THR A 141 -35.51 9.98 -18.94
N THR A 142 -35.92 11.25 -18.83
CA THR A 142 -37.33 11.61 -18.86
C THR A 142 -37.78 11.62 -20.31
N THR A 143 -38.50 10.58 -20.74
CA THR A 143 -39.12 10.56 -22.07
C THR A 143 -40.51 11.20 -21.98
N THR A 144 -40.66 12.41 -22.51
CA THR A 144 -41.97 13.05 -22.65
C THR A 144 -42.66 12.50 -23.90
N THR A 145 -43.60 11.58 -23.71
CA THR A 145 -44.49 11.14 -24.80
C THR A 145 -45.64 12.14 -24.92
N ALA A 146 -45.65 12.95 -25.97
CA ALA A 146 -46.81 13.78 -26.30
C ALA A 146 -47.96 12.86 -26.75
N SER A 147 -49.06 12.85 -26.00
CA SER A 147 -50.27 12.14 -26.41
C SER A 147 -50.91 12.88 -27.60
N PRO A 148 -51.25 12.21 -28.70
CA PRO A 148 -51.98 12.84 -29.80
C PRO A 148 -53.32 13.36 -29.27
N GLY A 149 -53.53 14.68 -29.35
CA GLY A 149 -54.80 15.29 -28.98
C GLY A 149 -55.94 14.64 -29.76
N GLY A 150 -56.98 14.18 -29.03
CA GLY A 150 -58.18 13.62 -29.65
C GLY A 150 -58.87 14.63 -30.60
N PRO A 151 -59.75 14.15 -31.50
CA PRO A 151 -60.41 15.00 -32.48
C PRO A 151 -61.17 16.16 -31.82
N VAL A 152 -60.83 17.38 -32.22
CA VAL A 152 -61.47 18.61 -31.74
C VAL A 152 -62.88 18.70 -32.34
N VAL A 153 -63.91 18.63 -31.49
CA VAL A 153 -65.30 18.95 -31.87
C VAL A 153 -65.47 20.47 -31.79
N PRO A 154 -65.98 21.16 -32.84
CA PRO A 154 -66.18 22.61 -32.80
C PRO A 154 -67.33 22.99 -31.84
N GLY A 155 -66.98 23.57 -30.70
CA GLY A 155 -67.91 24.16 -29.74
C GLY A 155 -67.23 25.31 -28.98
N PRO A 156 -67.97 26.29 -28.45
CA PRO A 156 -67.38 27.41 -27.73
C PRO A 156 -66.82 26.89 -26.41
N THR A 157 -65.50 26.98 -26.26
CA THR A 157 -64.65 26.49 -25.15
C THR A 157 -64.04 25.11 -25.37
N ALA A 158 -62.91 25.07 -26.09
CA ALA A 158 -62.02 23.93 -26.10
C ALA A 158 -61.15 23.96 -24.82
N THR A 159 -61.46 23.10 -23.86
CA THR A 159 -60.62 22.91 -22.66
C THR A 159 -59.41 22.05 -23.06
N THR A 160 -58.26 22.68 -23.28
CA THR A 160 -56.99 21.96 -23.47
C THR A 160 -56.59 21.30 -22.15
N LEU A 161 -56.54 19.96 -22.12
CA LEU A 161 -56.04 19.23 -20.95
C LEU A 161 -54.52 19.47 -20.81
N PRO A 162 -54.01 19.73 -19.59
CA PRO A 162 -52.58 19.89 -19.37
C PRO A 162 -51.83 18.60 -19.73
N PRO A 163 -50.59 18.70 -20.25
CA PRO A 163 -49.80 17.52 -20.57
C PRO A 163 -49.53 16.70 -19.31
N THR A 164 -49.84 15.40 -19.35
CA THR A 164 -49.50 14.45 -18.29
C THR A 164 -48.02 14.09 -18.40
N THR A 165 -47.25 14.35 -17.35
CA THR A 165 -45.85 13.91 -17.25
C THR A 165 -45.81 12.60 -16.48
N THR A 166 -45.34 11.52 -17.11
CA THR A 166 -45.08 10.24 -16.44
C THR A 166 -43.57 10.10 -16.24
N THR A 167 -43.12 10.23 -15.00
CA THR A 167 -41.72 9.95 -14.64
C THR A 167 -41.56 8.46 -14.38
N THR A 168 -40.95 7.74 -15.32
CA THR A 168 -40.54 6.35 -15.09
C THR A 168 -39.27 6.37 -14.25
N ALA A 169 -39.39 6.03 -12.96
CA ALA A 169 -38.23 5.78 -12.13
C ALA A 169 -37.42 4.61 -12.73
N PRO A 170 -36.07 4.66 -12.68
CA PRO A 170 -35.28 3.52 -13.08
C PRO A 170 -35.69 2.32 -12.21
N PRO A 171 -35.72 1.09 -12.77
CA PRO A 171 -36.10 -0.09 -12.01
C PRO A 171 -35.24 -0.16 -10.75
N ARG A 172 -35.88 -0.04 -9.57
CA ARG A 172 -35.17 -0.25 -8.32
C ARG A 172 -34.75 -1.71 -8.30
N ILE A 173 -33.45 -1.97 -8.17
CA ILE A 173 -32.89 -3.33 -8.02
C ILE A 173 -33.55 -4.08 -6.85
N TRP A 174 -34.13 -3.35 -5.89
CA TRP A 174 -34.85 -3.91 -4.77
C TRP A 174 -36.00 -2.99 -4.36
N ASP A 175 -37.20 -3.55 -4.22
CA ASP A 175 -38.44 -2.86 -3.86
C ASP A 175 -38.82 -3.00 -2.38
N GLY A 176 -38.01 -3.74 -1.60
CA GLY A 176 -38.24 -3.98 -0.18
C GLY A 176 -39.29 -5.04 0.13
N LEU A 177 -39.93 -5.63 -0.89
CA LEU A 177 -40.96 -6.66 -0.70
C LEU A 177 -40.35 -8.06 -0.69
N GLU A 178 -39.21 -8.27 -1.34
CA GLU A 178 -38.51 -9.55 -1.36
C GLU A 178 -37.31 -9.58 -0.41
N ARG A 179 -36.99 -10.78 0.11
CA ARG A 179 -35.79 -10.99 0.94
C ARG A 179 -34.53 -10.86 0.09
N LEU A 180 -33.71 -9.84 0.38
CA LEU A 180 -32.41 -9.66 -0.25
C LEU A 180 -31.39 -10.67 0.30
N ASN A 181 -31.04 -11.69 -0.48
CA ASN A 181 -29.95 -12.62 -0.16
C ASN A 181 -28.65 -12.09 -0.77
N ILE A 182 -27.80 -11.50 0.07
CA ILE A 182 -26.47 -11.02 -0.35
C ILE A 182 -25.49 -12.18 -0.25
N ALA A 183 -25.00 -12.67 -1.38
CA ALA A 183 -23.90 -13.63 -1.42
C ALA A 183 -22.56 -12.91 -1.26
N LEU A 184 -21.97 -13.01 -0.07
CA LEU A 184 -20.62 -12.53 0.20
C LEU A 184 -19.61 -13.52 -0.40
N LEU A 185 -19.15 -13.24 -1.62
CA LEU A 185 -18.09 -14.01 -2.27
C LEU A 185 -16.73 -13.58 -1.73
N GLY A 186 -16.23 -14.31 -0.73
CA GLY A 186 -14.83 -14.22 -0.30
C GLY A 186 -13.93 -14.95 -1.29
N LEU A 187 -13.13 -14.20 -2.06
CA LEU A 187 -12.10 -14.79 -2.91
C LEU A 187 -10.94 -15.31 -2.04
N ALA A 188 -10.97 -16.61 -1.74
CA ALA A 188 -9.82 -17.31 -1.20
C ALA A 188 -8.76 -17.44 -2.32
N ARG A 189 -7.74 -16.58 -2.27
CA ARG A 189 -6.61 -16.62 -3.20
C ARG A 189 -5.70 -17.80 -2.82
N ALA A 190 -6.05 -19.00 -3.26
CA ALA A 190 -5.16 -20.15 -3.13
C ALA A 190 -3.93 -19.93 -4.03
N PRO A 191 -2.70 -20.20 -3.54
CA PRO A 191 -1.50 -20.10 -4.37
C PRO A 191 -1.56 -21.14 -5.49
N VAL A 192 -1.37 -20.69 -6.73
CA VAL A 192 -1.26 -21.56 -7.89
C VAL A 192 0.06 -22.33 -7.78
N SER A 193 -0.03 -23.58 -7.31
CA SER A 193 1.09 -24.51 -7.36
C SER A 193 1.28 -24.96 -8.81
N PHE A 194 2.28 -24.39 -9.48
CA PHE A 194 2.77 -24.92 -10.75
C PHE A 194 3.52 -26.24 -10.47
N THR A 195 2.78 -27.34 -10.41
CA THR A 195 3.40 -28.67 -10.45
C THR A 195 4.01 -28.84 -11.84
N ASN A 196 5.33 -28.69 -11.90
CA ASN A 196 6.13 -28.97 -13.08
C ASN A 196 6.02 -30.46 -13.42
N SER A 197 5.07 -30.80 -14.29
CA SER A 197 4.90 -32.14 -14.85
C SER A 197 6.04 -32.40 -15.84
N ASN A 198 7.21 -32.77 -15.33
CA ASN A 198 8.30 -33.23 -16.17
C ASN A 198 7.89 -34.59 -16.77
N PRO A 199 7.80 -34.74 -18.11
CA PRO A 199 7.41 -36.01 -18.70
C PRO A 199 8.48 -37.08 -18.40
N PRO A 200 8.07 -38.36 -18.24
CA PRO A 200 9.01 -39.44 -17.96
C PRO A 200 9.99 -39.57 -19.12
N GLN A 201 11.29 -39.39 -18.83
CA GLN A 201 12.35 -39.71 -19.78
C GLN A 201 12.46 -41.23 -19.87
N ASN A 202 11.95 -41.80 -20.98
CA ASN A 202 12.19 -43.18 -21.35
C ASN A 202 13.68 -43.35 -21.69
N THR A 203 14.46 -43.87 -20.74
CA THR A 203 15.80 -44.36 -21.02
C THR A 203 15.69 -45.72 -21.70
N HIS A 204 15.70 -45.71 -23.03
CA HIS A 204 15.90 -46.90 -23.83
C HIS A 204 17.39 -47.28 -23.73
N SER A 205 17.72 -48.32 -22.95
CA SER A 205 19.00 -49.00 -23.04
C SER A 205 19.02 -49.83 -24.33
N LEU A 206 20.00 -49.60 -25.18
CA LEU A 206 20.38 -50.52 -26.25
C LEU A 206 21.73 -51.13 -25.88
N ASP A 207 21.83 -52.41 -26.21
CA ASP A 207 22.91 -53.36 -25.96
C ASP A 207 24.31 -52.91 -26.42
#